data_AF-A0A369C2D6-F1
#
_entry.id   AF-A0A369C2D6-F1
#
_cell.length_a   1.000
_cell.length_b   1.000
_cell.length_c   1.000
_cell.angle_alpha   90.00
_cell.angle_beta   90.00
_cell.angle_gamma   90.00
#
_symmetry.space_group_name_H-M   'P 1'
#
loop_
_entity.id
_entity.type
_entity.pdbx_description
1 polymer ?
#
loop_
_entity_poly.entity_id
_entity_poly.type
_entity_poly.pdbx_seq_one_letter_code
_entity_poly.pdbx_strand_id
1 'polypeptide(L)'
;MKILMVVFMLLASVSCMAEPEEMMQVNRGYDRQKMVEMFVSENVPYKIVNENQIYYPVSYRDKVKEIREAVWGTVDNSKKGVSVKPDIAPTLAAELVRNGISYSVNFSEDSYVFTWNAHDNKSAMSIVHAVVP
;
A
#
# COMPACT_ATOMS: atom_id res chain seq x y z
N MET A 1 45.21 -55.60 -20.66
CA MET A 1 45.65 -55.08 -19.34
C MET A 1 45.45 -53.57 -19.33
N LYS A 2 44.73 -53.06 -18.31
CA LYS A 2 44.62 -51.66 -17.82
C LYS A 2 43.92 -50.66 -18.77
N ILE A 3 42.60 -50.41 -18.65
CA ILE A 3 41.83 -49.67 -17.61
C ILE A 3 42.05 -48.15 -17.67
N LEU A 4 40.92 -47.43 -17.67
CA LEU A 4 40.70 -46.02 -17.29
C LEU A 4 41.06 -44.95 -18.34
N MET A 5 40.29 -43.88 -18.55
CA MET A 5 39.30 -43.27 -17.67
C MET A 5 38.34 -42.41 -18.50
N VAL A 6 37.05 -42.74 -18.41
CA VAL A 6 35.93 -41.92 -18.85
C VAL A 6 35.92 -40.65 -17.99
N VAL A 7 36.16 -39.48 -18.57
CA VAL A 7 35.86 -38.19 -17.91
C VAL A 7 34.51 -37.71 -18.43
N PHE A 8 33.47 -38.32 -17.87
CA PHE A 8 32.13 -37.78 -17.84
C PHE A 8 32.16 -36.64 -16.82
N MET A 9 32.33 -35.39 -17.26
CA MET A 9 32.12 -34.24 -16.38
C MET A 9 30.62 -34.12 -16.12
N LEU A 10 30.21 -34.70 -14.99
CA LEU A 10 28.89 -34.57 -14.42
C LEU A 10 28.53 -33.09 -14.22
N LEU A 11 27.37 -32.75 -14.74
CA LEU A 11 26.44 -31.74 -14.26
C LEU A 11 26.56 -31.51 -12.74
N ALA A 12 27.15 -30.38 -12.35
CA ALA A 12 26.75 -29.70 -11.12
C ALA A 12 25.80 -28.58 -11.53
N SER A 13 24.57 -28.97 -11.84
CA SER A 13 23.41 -28.09 -11.76
C SER A 13 23.37 -27.55 -10.33
N VAL A 14 23.98 -26.40 -10.11
CA VAL A 14 23.75 -25.59 -8.92
C VAL A 14 22.33 -25.07 -9.06
N SER A 15 21.37 -25.93 -8.76
CA SER A 15 20.04 -25.53 -8.37
C SER A 15 20.23 -24.81 -7.04
N CYS A 16 20.63 -23.53 -7.11
CA CYS A 16 20.25 -22.56 -6.08
C CYS A 16 18.73 -22.61 -6.04
N MET A 17 18.19 -23.50 -5.20
CA MET A 17 16.86 -23.29 -4.65
C MET A 17 17.01 -22.03 -3.82
N ALA A 18 16.84 -20.88 -4.47
CA ALA A 18 16.58 -19.64 -3.78
C ALA A 18 15.36 -19.94 -2.92
N GLU A 19 15.57 -19.96 -1.60
CA GLU A 19 14.47 -20.01 -0.66
C GLU A 19 13.46 -18.93 -1.08
N PRO A 20 12.16 -19.24 -1.13
CA PRO A 20 11.17 -18.28 -1.57
C PRO A 20 11.30 -17.05 -0.67
N GLU A 21 11.79 -15.95 -1.24
CA GLU A 21 12.00 -14.72 -0.50
C GLU A 21 10.65 -14.28 0.07
N GLU A 22 10.62 -13.99 1.37
CA GLU A 22 9.39 -13.54 2.01
C GLU A 22 8.93 -12.23 1.34
N MET A 23 7.66 -12.19 0.94
CA MET A 23 7.10 -11.07 0.21
C MET A 23 6.13 -10.28 1.12
N MET A 24 6.25 -8.96 1.09
CA MET A 24 5.31 -8.02 1.70
C MET A 24 4.38 -7.41 0.66
N GLN A 25 3.19 -6.99 1.09
CA GLN A 25 2.14 -6.44 0.22
C GLN A 25 1.92 -4.94 0.42
N VAL A 26 1.76 -4.20 -0.67
CA VAL A 26 1.14 -2.86 -0.69
C VAL A 26 -0.21 -2.94 -1.39
N ASN A 27 -1.26 -2.44 -0.73
CA ASN A 27 -2.63 -2.36 -1.26
C ASN A 27 -2.99 -0.92 -1.63
N ARG A 28 -3.06 -0.52 -2.91
CA ARG A 28 -3.76 0.72 -3.38
C ARG A 28 -3.84 0.82 -4.91
N GLY A 29 -4.97 1.33 -5.41
CA GLY A 29 -5.26 1.52 -6.85
C GLY A 29 -4.87 2.90 -7.45
N TYR A 30 -5.06 4.02 -6.76
CA TYR A 30 -5.03 5.35 -7.39
C TYR A 30 -3.64 5.86 -7.83
N ASP A 31 -2.55 5.46 -7.15
CA ASP A 31 -1.17 5.85 -7.52
C ASP A 31 -0.27 4.64 -7.79
N ARG A 32 -0.88 3.50 -8.15
CA ARG A 32 -0.16 2.26 -8.42
C ARG A 32 0.94 2.47 -9.47
N GLN A 33 0.63 3.23 -10.52
CA GLN A 33 1.56 3.49 -11.61
C GLN A 33 2.80 4.26 -11.14
N LYS A 34 2.63 5.36 -10.40
CA LYS A 34 3.74 6.14 -9.83
C LYS A 34 4.60 5.30 -8.87
N MET A 35 3.97 4.42 -8.09
CA MET A 35 4.68 3.49 -7.21
C MET A 35 5.53 2.49 -7.99
N VAL A 36 4.99 1.92 -9.07
CA VAL A 36 5.69 0.99 -9.96
C VAL A 36 6.84 1.68 -10.70
N GLU A 37 6.64 2.89 -11.19
CA GLU A 37 7.69 3.70 -11.84
C GLU A 37 8.87 3.92 -10.89
N MET A 38 8.61 4.22 -9.62
CA MET A 38 9.69 4.39 -8.64
C MET A 38 10.32 3.06 -8.22
N PHE A 39 9.58 1.94 -8.18
CA PHE A 39 10.19 0.62 -7.99
C PHE A 39 11.17 0.28 -9.11
N VAL A 40 10.81 0.60 -10.36
CA VAL A 40 11.71 0.43 -11.51
C VAL A 40 12.93 1.34 -11.40
N SER A 41 12.76 2.63 -11.07
CA SER A 41 13.89 3.56 -10.97
C SER A 41 14.86 3.22 -9.83
N GLU A 42 14.33 2.73 -8.70
CA GLU A 42 15.11 2.36 -7.51
C GLU A 42 15.59 0.90 -7.53
N ASN A 43 15.36 0.16 -8.61
CA ASN A 43 15.70 -1.27 -8.75
C ASN A 43 15.14 -2.14 -7.61
N VAL A 44 13.91 -1.88 -7.18
CA VAL A 44 13.19 -2.70 -6.20
C VAL A 44 12.49 -3.83 -6.94
N PRO A 45 12.78 -5.12 -6.64
CA PRO A 45 12.04 -6.24 -7.19
C PRO A 45 10.58 -6.20 -6.74
N TYR A 46 9.65 -6.43 -7.67
CA TYR A 46 8.23 -6.48 -7.34
C TYR A 46 7.44 -7.46 -8.22
N LYS A 47 6.29 -7.89 -7.73
CA LYS A 47 5.30 -8.70 -8.45
C LYS A 47 3.92 -8.10 -8.29
N ILE A 48 3.26 -7.84 -9.40
CA ILE A 48 1.86 -7.38 -9.40
C ILE A 48 0.97 -8.63 -9.49
N VAL A 49 0.10 -8.82 -8.50
CA VAL A 49 -0.79 -9.99 -8.43
C VAL A 49 -2.18 -9.67 -8.98
N ASN A 50 -2.67 -8.46 -8.74
CA ASN A 50 -3.89 -7.91 -9.35
C ASN A 50 -3.85 -6.38 -9.31
N GLU A 51 -4.94 -5.74 -9.72
CA GLU A 51 -5.07 -4.28 -9.81
C GLU A 51 -4.75 -3.55 -8.50
N ASN A 52 -4.90 -4.21 -7.36
CA ASN A 52 -4.73 -3.60 -6.05
C ASN A 52 -3.50 -4.09 -5.28
N GLN A 53 -2.75 -5.08 -5.79
CA GLN A 53 -1.75 -5.78 -4.98
C GLN A 53 -0.38 -5.81 -5.67
N ILE A 54 0.59 -5.12 -5.05
CA ILE A 54 2.01 -5.23 -5.37
C ILE A 54 2.72 -5.94 -4.22
N TYR A 55 3.45 -7.00 -4.54
CA TYR A 55 4.32 -7.71 -3.62
C TYR A 55 5.77 -7.32 -3.87
N TYR A 56 6.56 -7.19 -2.81
CA TYR A 56 8.00 -6.90 -2.87
C TYR A 56 8.72 -7.69 -1.78
N PRO A 57 10.02 -7.98 -1.92
CA PRO A 57 10.72 -8.73 -0.90
C PRO A 57 10.91 -7.99 0.41
N VAL A 58 10.85 -8.69 1.55
CA VAL A 58 11.03 -8.12 2.90
C VAL A 58 12.35 -7.35 3.01
N SER A 59 13.41 -7.80 2.33
CA SER A 59 14.73 -7.15 2.29
C SER A 59 14.68 -5.69 1.81
N TYR A 60 13.65 -5.32 1.03
CA TYR A 60 13.44 -3.95 0.53
C TYR A 60 12.45 -3.12 1.35
N ARG A 61 12.02 -3.59 2.53
CA ARG A 61 10.99 -2.91 3.34
C ARG A 61 11.26 -1.43 3.60
N ASP A 62 12.48 -1.08 4.00
CA ASP A 62 12.81 0.31 4.33
C ASP A 62 12.87 1.18 3.08
N LYS A 63 13.43 0.66 1.98
CA LYS A 63 13.41 1.33 0.68
C LYS A 63 11.99 1.54 0.17
N VAL A 64 11.14 0.52 0.24
CA VAL A 64 9.72 0.65 -0.14
C VAL A 64 9.01 1.67 0.75
N LYS A 65 9.35 1.77 2.04
CA LYS A 65 8.83 2.82 2.91
C LYS A 65 9.23 4.22 2.43
N GLU A 66 10.49 4.45 2.08
CA GLU A 66 10.95 5.73 1.48
C GLU A 66 10.18 6.06 0.20
N ILE A 67 10.05 5.08 -0.69
CA ILE A 67 9.32 5.27 -1.95
C ILE A 67 7.85 5.61 -1.67
N ARG A 68 7.21 4.92 -0.71
CA ARG A 68 5.83 5.24 -0.30
C ARG A 68 5.71 6.66 0.23
N GLU A 69 6.67 7.11 1.04
CA GLU A 69 6.69 8.48 1.56
C GLU A 69 6.91 9.51 0.44
N ALA A 70 7.67 9.17 -0.61
CA ALA A 70 7.84 10.04 -1.78
C ALA A 70 6.61 10.06 -2.71
N VAL A 71 5.88 8.94 -2.84
CA VAL A 71 4.62 8.93 -3.62
C VAL A 71 3.52 9.67 -2.88
N TRP A 72 3.35 9.39 -1.59
CA TRP A 72 2.14 9.71 -0.82
C TRP A 72 2.36 10.68 0.35
N GLY A 73 3.59 11.12 0.58
CA GLY A 73 3.97 11.89 1.76
C GLY A 73 4.16 11.01 2.99
N THR A 74 4.73 11.61 4.05
CA THR A 74 4.79 10.98 5.36
C THR A 74 3.37 10.80 5.91
N VAL A 75 3.12 9.66 6.55
CA VAL A 75 1.84 9.43 7.24
C VAL A 75 1.71 10.43 8.39
N ASP A 76 0.85 11.43 8.22
CA ASP A 76 0.51 12.36 9.29
C ASP A 76 -0.38 11.66 10.33
N ASN A 77 0.26 11.19 11.40
CA ASN A 77 -0.45 10.54 12.50
C ASN A 77 -1.31 11.51 13.33
N SER A 78 -1.16 12.83 13.15
CA SER A 78 -2.01 13.84 13.79
C SER A 78 -3.39 13.94 13.16
N LYS A 79 -3.58 13.31 11.99
CA LYS A 79 -4.82 13.29 11.25
C LYS A 79 -5.36 11.88 11.10
N LYS A 80 -6.68 11.77 11.01
CA LYS A 80 -7.42 10.53 10.71
C LYS A 80 -8.51 10.86 9.70
N GLY A 81 -9.02 9.86 8.99
CA GLY A 81 -10.01 10.11 7.96
C GLY A 81 -10.67 8.88 7.40
N VAL A 82 -11.70 9.10 6.60
CA VAL A 82 -12.47 8.09 5.90
C VAL A 82 -12.74 8.52 4.46
N SER A 83 -12.74 7.58 3.54
CA SER A 83 -13.22 7.78 2.18
C SER A 83 -14.67 7.30 2.08
N VAL A 84 -15.55 8.13 1.55
CA VAL A 84 -16.97 7.81 1.32
C VAL A 84 -17.37 8.13 -0.11
N LYS A 85 -18.46 7.49 -0.57
CA LYS A 85 -19.04 7.76 -1.89
C LYS A 85 -19.72 9.15 -1.95
N PRO A 86 -19.87 9.74 -3.15
CA PRO A 86 -20.47 11.06 -3.34
C PRO A 86 -21.89 11.22 -2.77
N ASP A 87 -22.70 10.17 -2.78
CA ASP A 87 -24.07 10.18 -2.25
C ASP A 87 -24.13 10.30 -0.72
N ILE A 88 -23.12 9.76 -0.01
CA ILE A 88 -23.03 9.82 1.45
C ILE A 88 -22.33 11.09 1.94
N ALA A 89 -21.46 11.68 1.13
CA ALA A 89 -20.61 12.81 1.52
C ALA A 89 -21.38 14.02 2.11
N PRO A 90 -22.51 14.49 1.53
CA PRO A 90 -23.27 15.61 2.11
C PRO A 90 -23.82 15.31 3.50
N THR A 91 -24.31 14.09 3.73
CA THR A 91 -24.85 13.67 5.02
C THR A 91 -23.76 13.59 6.07
N LEU A 92 -22.61 12.97 5.75
CA LEU A 92 -21.48 12.88 6.66
C LEU A 92 -20.95 14.27 7.04
N ALA A 93 -20.82 15.18 6.06
CA ALA A 93 -20.43 16.57 6.28
C ALA A 93 -21.36 17.26 7.29
N ALA A 94 -22.67 17.16 7.09
CA ALA A 94 -23.66 17.80 7.97
C ALA A 94 -23.60 17.26 9.41
N GLU A 95 -23.43 15.94 9.58
CA GLU A 95 -23.32 15.34 10.91
C GLU A 95 -22.02 15.71 11.62
N LEU A 96 -20.88 15.78 10.91
CA LEU A 96 -19.62 16.24 11.47
C LEU A 96 -19.72 17.69 11.97
N VAL A 97 -20.29 18.60 11.18
CA VAL A 97 -20.53 19.99 11.58
C VAL A 97 -21.46 20.06 12.79
N ARG A 98 -22.57 19.32 12.78
CA ARG A 98 -23.57 19.32 13.87
C ARG A 98 -22.96 18.89 15.21
N ASN A 99 -22.00 17.96 15.17
CA ASN A 99 -21.31 17.45 16.35
C ASN A 99 -20.02 18.22 16.67
N GLY A 100 -19.76 19.36 16.01
CA GLY A 100 -18.61 20.23 16.30
C GLY A 100 -17.26 19.63 15.87
N ILE A 101 -17.24 18.66 14.97
CA ILE A 101 -16.01 18.05 14.47
C ILE A 101 -15.48 18.87 13.29
N SER A 102 -14.32 19.50 13.47
CA SER A 102 -13.63 20.19 12.39
C SER A 102 -12.98 19.18 11.44
N TYR A 103 -13.24 19.34 10.14
CA TYR A 103 -12.70 18.46 9.10
C TYR A 103 -12.25 19.24 7.87
N SER A 104 -11.34 18.64 7.10
CA SER A 104 -11.07 18.97 5.70
C SER A 104 -11.61 17.86 4.80
N VAL A 105 -11.94 18.20 3.56
CA VAL A 105 -12.40 17.23 2.57
C VAL A 105 -11.61 17.40 1.29
N ASN A 106 -11.08 16.29 0.77
CA ASN A 106 -10.49 16.21 -0.55
C ASN A 106 -11.41 15.41 -1.47
N PHE A 107 -11.49 15.83 -2.72
CA PHE A 107 -12.30 15.18 -3.74
C PHE A 107 -11.43 14.38 -4.71
N SER A 108 -11.92 13.20 -5.08
CA SER A 108 -11.44 12.36 -6.19
C SER A 108 -12.65 11.97 -7.04
N GLU A 109 -12.46 11.52 -8.28
CA GLU A 109 -13.57 11.23 -9.22
C GLU A 109 -14.66 10.34 -8.60
N ASP A 110 -14.27 9.35 -7.79
CA ASP A 110 -15.19 8.35 -7.23
C ASP A 110 -15.42 8.47 -5.71
N SER A 111 -14.73 9.38 -5.02
CA SER A 111 -14.84 9.45 -3.55
C SER A 111 -14.49 10.81 -2.95
N TYR A 112 -15.03 11.04 -1.75
CA TYR A 112 -14.69 12.15 -0.88
C TYR A 112 -13.91 11.62 0.33
N VAL A 113 -12.72 12.19 0.56
CA VAL A 113 -11.88 11.83 1.71
C VAL A 113 -12.00 12.90 2.78
N PHE A 114 -12.73 12.58 3.85
CA PHE A 114 -12.88 13.42 5.04
C PHE A 114 -11.71 13.18 5.97
N THR A 115 -11.07 14.24 6.44
CA THR A 115 -9.92 14.19 7.35
C THR A 115 -10.15 15.11 8.54
N TRP A 116 -9.88 14.64 9.76
CA TRP A 116 -10.01 15.37 11.02
C TRP A 116 -8.80 15.14 11.92
N ASN A 117 -8.72 15.83 13.05
CA ASN A 117 -7.64 15.65 14.01
C ASN A 117 -7.75 14.30 14.74
N ALA A 118 -6.62 13.65 15.01
CA ALA A 118 -6.59 12.35 15.67
C ALA A 118 -7.26 12.34 17.06
N HIS A 119 -7.27 13.47 17.77
CA HIS A 119 -7.94 13.59 19.07
C HIS A 119 -9.47 13.43 18.96
N ASP A 120 -10.06 13.83 17.83
CA ASP A 120 -11.50 13.75 17.57
C ASP A 120 -11.94 12.38 17.04
N ASN A 121 -10.99 11.47 16.79
CA ASN A 121 -11.22 10.29 15.97
C ASN A 121 -12.31 9.37 16.51
N LYS A 122 -12.41 9.21 17.84
CA LYS A 122 -13.44 8.36 18.45
C LYS A 122 -14.84 8.90 18.16
N SER A 123 -15.04 10.20 18.33
CA SER A 123 -16.33 10.86 18.07
C SER A 123 -16.67 10.87 16.59
N ALA A 124 -15.70 11.22 15.74
CA ALA A 124 -15.86 11.22 14.29
C ALA A 124 -16.22 9.83 13.75
N MET A 125 -15.54 8.78 14.20
CA MET A 125 -15.86 7.40 13.75
C MET A 125 -17.22 6.92 14.22
N SER A 126 -17.71 7.36 15.39
CA SER A 126 -19.07 7.06 15.83
C SER A 126 -20.12 7.65 14.88
N ILE A 127 -19.85 8.84 14.34
CA ILE A 127 -20.71 9.48 13.33
C ILE A 127 -20.61 8.71 12.01
N VAL A 128 -19.39 8.38 11.58
CA VAL A 128 -19.16 7.61 10.35
C VAL A 128 -19.94 6.29 10.38
N HIS A 129 -19.87 5.53 11.47
CA HIS A 129 -20.61 4.26 11.57
C HIS A 129 -22.14 4.42 11.61
N ALA A 130 -22.64 5.59 12.03
CA ALA A 130 -24.08 5.87 12.00
C ALA A 130 -24.58 6.28 10.60
N VAL A 131 -23.69 6.86 9.78
CA VAL A 131 -24.02 7.43 8.47
C VAL A 131 -23.66 6.50 7.31
N VAL A 132 -22.58 5.73 7.46
CA VAL A 132 -22.05 4.80 6.45
C VAL A 132 -22.48 3.38 6.85
N PRO A 133 -23.51 2.82 6.18
CA PRO A 133 -24.02 1.47 6.47
C PRO A 133 -23.08 0.35 5.99
#